data_AF-A0A2P7N1S2-F1
#
_entry.id   AF-A0A2P7N1S2-F1
#
_cell.length_a   1.000
_cell.length_b   1.000
_cell.length_c   1.000
_cell.angle_alpha   90.00
_cell.angle_beta   90.00
_cell.angle_gamma   90.00
#
_symmetry.space_group_name_H-M   'P 1'
#
loop_
_entity.id
_entity.type
_entity.pdbx_description
1 polymer ?
#
loop_
_entity_poly.entity_id
_entity_poly.type
_entity_poly.pdbx_seq_one_letter_code
_entity_poly.pdbx_strand_id
1 'polypeptide(L)'
;MESFQQAFEALLALAPGPVFPRARELYLRKYCLEGRDAQDRFRTFLFEEEIQESEGGTVRVSALSFAVVHWQAAQSTPQEYAAYLQQRWQLQPEGLSLEREPWFREGGAFARFQATASYERSPSGELLLGGV
;
A
#
# COMPACT_ATOMS: atom_id res chain seq x y z
N MET A 1 -12.47 12.52 6.30
CA MET A 1 -11.25 11.72 6.49
C MET A 1 -11.40 10.49 5.61
N GLU A 2 -10.45 10.24 4.72
CA GLU A 2 -10.49 9.08 3.83
C GLU A 2 -10.28 7.79 4.63
N SER A 3 -11.06 6.75 4.35
CA SER A 3 -10.92 5.45 5.02
C SER A 3 -9.68 4.70 4.54
N PHE A 4 -9.23 3.69 5.30
CA PHE A 4 -8.09 2.85 4.91
C PHE A 4 -8.32 2.16 3.55
N GLN A 5 -9.51 1.61 3.35
CA GLN A 5 -9.91 0.97 2.09
C GLN A 5 -9.90 1.95 0.92
N GLN A 6 -10.43 3.16 1.10
CA GLN A 6 -10.44 4.19 0.05
C GLN A 6 -9.02 4.62 -0.33
N ALA A 7 -8.16 4.82 0.67
CA ALA A 7 -6.75 5.15 0.45
C ALA A 7 -5.99 4.05 -0.30
N PHE A 8 -6.29 2.78 0.01
CA PHE A 8 -5.75 1.62 -0.71
C PHE A 8 -6.20 1.59 -2.17
N GLU A 9 -7.50 1.77 -2.43
CA GLU A 9 -8.05 1.85 -3.79
C GLU A 9 -7.45 3.01 -4.59
N ALA A 10 -7.34 4.20 -3.97
CA ALA A 10 -6.76 5.38 -4.60
C ALA A 10 -5.29 5.20 -4.98
N LEU A 11 -4.51 4.53 -4.12
CA LEU A 11 -3.13 4.16 -4.42
C LEU A 11 -3.06 3.24 -5.65
N LEU A 12 -3.88 2.19 -5.68
CA LEU A 12 -3.85 1.16 -6.71
C LEU A 12 -4.47 1.57 -8.04
N ALA A 13 -5.42 2.51 -8.04
CA ALA A 13 -5.98 3.10 -9.25
C ALA A 13 -4.91 3.78 -10.13
N LEU A 14 -3.83 4.24 -9.52
CA LEU A 14 -2.71 4.91 -10.19
C LEU A 14 -1.45 4.04 -10.29
N ALA A 15 -1.42 2.87 -9.65
CA ALA A 15 -0.27 2.00 -9.65
C ALA A 15 -0.10 1.32 -11.03
N PRO A 16 1.14 1.08 -11.49
CA PRO A 16 1.39 0.27 -12.68
C PRO A 16 0.72 -1.10 -12.58
N GLY A 17 0.22 -1.59 -13.70
CA GLY A 17 -0.41 -2.91 -13.77
C GLY A 17 0.56 -4.07 -13.49
N PRO A 18 0.04 -5.28 -13.20
CA PRO A 18 0.84 -6.45 -12.83
C PRO A 18 1.87 -6.87 -13.89
N VAL A 19 1.61 -6.58 -15.17
CA VAL A 19 2.54 -6.84 -16.29
C VAL A 19 3.84 -6.03 -16.22
N PHE A 20 3.90 -4.99 -15.37
CA PHE A 20 5.09 -4.17 -15.14
C PHE A 20 5.60 -4.31 -13.68
N PRO A 21 6.06 -5.51 -13.25
CA PRO A 21 6.31 -5.81 -11.83
C PRO A 21 7.33 -4.86 -11.21
N ARG A 22 8.42 -4.54 -11.91
CA ARG A 22 9.46 -3.64 -11.40
C ARG A 22 8.98 -2.20 -11.23
N ALA A 23 8.19 -1.68 -12.18
CA ALA A 23 7.64 -0.33 -12.09
C ALA A 23 6.62 -0.23 -10.96
N ARG A 24 5.81 -1.28 -10.78
CA ARG A 24 4.83 -1.40 -9.71
C ARG A 24 5.48 -1.41 -8.34
N GLU A 25 6.52 -2.22 -8.14
CA GLU A 25 7.29 -2.26 -6.90
C GLU A 25 7.87 -0.87 -6.55
N LEU A 26 8.51 -0.20 -7.53
CA LEU A 26 9.05 1.15 -7.33
C LEU A 26 7.97 2.17 -6.99
N TYR A 27 6.80 2.05 -7.61
CA TYR A 27 5.64 2.90 -7.34
C TYR A 27 5.15 2.71 -5.90
N LEU A 28 4.97 1.47 -5.45
CA LEU A 28 4.46 1.15 -4.10
C LEU A 28 5.45 1.51 -2.99
N ARG A 29 6.76 1.44 -3.26
CA ARG A 29 7.80 1.99 -2.36
C ARG A 29 7.89 3.51 -2.41
N LYS A 30 7.26 4.15 -3.40
CA LYS A 30 7.32 5.60 -3.58
C LYS A 30 6.13 6.35 -3.02
N TYR A 31 4.93 5.81 -3.18
CA TYR A 31 3.70 6.46 -2.78
C TYR A 31 3.07 5.72 -1.60
N CYS A 32 2.80 6.45 -0.53
CA CYS A 32 2.10 5.98 0.64
C CYS A 32 0.58 6.12 0.48
N LEU A 33 -0.17 5.41 1.33
CA LEU A 33 -1.64 5.43 1.37
C LEU A 33 -2.18 6.83 1.70
N GLU A 34 -1.44 7.64 2.47
CA GLU A 34 -1.85 9.01 2.80
C GLU A 34 -1.80 9.97 1.60
N GLY A 35 -1.29 9.53 0.44
CA GLY A 35 -1.17 10.32 -0.77
C GLY A 35 0.19 10.99 -0.96
N ARG A 36 0.32 11.79 -2.04
CA ARG A 36 1.61 12.34 -2.50
C ARG A 36 2.20 13.41 -1.60
N ASP A 37 1.34 14.14 -0.89
CA ASP A 37 1.72 15.30 -0.07
C ASP A 37 1.74 14.96 1.42
N ALA A 38 1.84 13.68 1.79
CA ALA A 38 1.92 13.26 3.18
C ALA A 38 3.15 13.88 3.85
N GLN A 39 2.93 14.74 4.86
CA GLN A 39 3.99 15.39 5.63
C GLN A 39 4.16 14.79 7.03
N ASP A 40 3.29 13.86 7.42
CA ASP A 40 3.34 13.22 8.72
C ASP A 40 4.64 12.42 8.92
N ARG A 41 5.04 12.32 10.20
CA ARG A 41 6.21 11.53 10.63
C ARG A 41 6.03 10.05 10.33
N PHE A 42 4.80 9.55 10.33
CA PHE A 42 4.46 8.17 9.99
C PHE A 42 3.77 8.15 8.64
N ARG A 43 4.09 7.13 7.84
CA ARG A 43 3.49 6.92 6.52
C ARG A 43 3.24 5.45 6.30
N THR A 44 2.06 5.11 5.78
CA THR A 44 1.66 3.72 5.53
C THR A 44 1.90 3.36 4.07
N PHE A 45 2.58 2.25 3.83
CA PHE A 45 2.89 1.73 2.50
C PHE A 45 2.34 0.31 2.35
N LEU A 46 1.93 -0.03 1.13
CA LEU A 46 1.69 -1.42 0.76
C LEU A 46 3.04 -2.13 0.72
N PHE A 47 3.18 -3.18 1.52
CA PHE A 47 4.44 -3.93 1.64
C PHE A 47 4.40 -5.17 0.75
N GLU A 48 3.30 -5.91 0.82
CA GLU A 48 3.11 -7.14 0.07
C GLU A 48 1.66 -7.27 -0.39
N GLU A 49 1.49 -7.77 -1.61
CA GLU A 49 0.19 -7.93 -2.25
C GLU A 49 0.13 -9.25 -3.00
N GLU A 50 -1.09 -9.78 -3.12
CA GLU A 50 -1.43 -10.88 -4.01
C GLU A 50 -2.24 -10.33 -5.17
N ILE A 51 -1.95 -10.80 -6.39
CA ILE A 51 -2.69 -10.41 -7.59
C ILE A 51 -3.28 -11.66 -8.24
N GLN A 52 -4.58 -11.63 -8.47
CA GLN A 52 -5.34 -12.70 -9.13
C GLN A 52 -6.02 -12.12 -10.37
N GLU A 53 -5.85 -12.79 -11.50
CA GLU A 53 -6.52 -12.44 -12.76
C GLU A 53 -7.51 -13.55 -13.12
N SER A 54 -8.76 -13.16 -13.36
CA SER A 54 -9.78 -14.08 -13.85
C SER A 54 -9.68 -14.28 -15.36
N GLU A 55 -10.26 -15.36 -15.88
CA GLU A 55 -10.36 -15.61 -17.33
C GLU A 55 -11.06 -14.47 -18.09
N GLY A 56 -11.94 -13.71 -17.41
CA GLY A 56 -12.63 -12.55 -17.96
C GLY A 56 -11.81 -11.26 -17.95
N GLY A 57 -10.53 -11.30 -17.56
CA GLY A 57 -9.62 -10.15 -17.52
C GLY A 57 -9.83 -9.21 -16.32
N THR A 58 -10.69 -9.58 -15.36
CA THR A 58 -10.79 -8.85 -14.09
C THR A 58 -9.55 -9.15 -13.25
N VAL A 59 -8.88 -8.10 -12.80
CA VAL A 59 -7.71 -8.17 -11.92
C VAL A 59 -8.15 -7.78 -10.51
N ARG A 60 -7.91 -8.67 -9.55
CA ARG A 60 -8.07 -8.42 -8.12
C ARG A 60 -6.71 -8.35 -7.46
N VAL A 61 -6.51 -7.30 -6.67
CA VAL A 61 -5.33 -7.11 -5.82
C VAL A 61 -5.77 -7.18 -4.37
N SER A 62 -5.16 -8.06 -3.59
CA SER A 62 -5.40 -8.21 -2.16
C SER A 62 -4.15 -7.84 -1.39
N ALA A 63 -4.27 -7.00 -0.36
CA ALA A 63 -3.14 -6.71 0.50
C ALA A 63 -2.83 -7.92 1.40
N LEU A 64 -1.55 -8.33 1.43
CA LEU A 64 -1.07 -9.36 2.35
C LEU A 64 -0.46 -8.73 3.60
N SER A 65 0.30 -7.65 3.42
CA SER A 65 0.84 -6.88 4.53
C SER A 65 1.15 -5.43 4.15
N PHE A 66 1.26 -4.60 5.17
CA PHE A 66 1.59 -3.19 5.08
C PHE A 66 2.78 -2.86 5.96
N ALA A 67 3.42 -1.72 5.68
CA ALA A 67 4.47 -1.16 6.50
C ALA A 67 4.10 0.26 6.93
N VAL A 68 4.27 0.56 8.21
CA VAL A 68 4.29 1.95 8.69
C VAL A 68 5.74 2.35 8.89
N VAL A 69 6.18 3.35 8.16
CA VAL A 69 7.54 3.89 8.24
C VAL A 69 7.53 5.12 9.13
N HIS A 70 8.41 5.17 10.13
CA HIS A 70 8.77 6.42 10.80
C HIS A 70 9.84 7.14 9.96
N TRP A 71 9.43 8.22 9.28
CA TRP A 71 10.32 9.03 8.49
C TRP A 71 11.43 9.63 9.36
N GLN A 72 12.69 9.53 8.91
CA GLN A 72 13.89 10.12 9.56
C GLN A 72 14.25 9.61 10.96
N ALA A 73 13.57 8.61 11.52
CA ALA A 73 13.99 8.00 12.79
C ALA A 73 14.68 6.66 12.55
N ALA A 74 15.80 6.41 13.25
CA ALA A 74 16.50 5.12 13.20
C ALA A 74 15.77 4.01 13.98
N GLN A 75 14.91 4.39 14.93
CA GLN A 75 14.15 3.47 15.78
C GLN A 75 12.83 4.10 16.21
N SER A 76 11.83 3.27 16.51
CA SER A 76 10.52 3.65 17.05
C SER A 76 9.98 2.46 17.85
N THR A 77 8.96 2.67 18.66
CA THR A 77 8.36 1.62 19.49
C THR A 77 7.11 1.01 18.86
N PRO A 78 6.76 -0.26 19.14
CA PRO A 78 5.50 -0.86 18.67
C PRO A 78 4.26 -0.06 19.08
N GLN A 79 4.29 0.55 20.28
CA GLN A 79 3.21 1.35 20.82
C GLN A 79 2.94 2.61 20.00
N GLU A 80 4.00 3.28 19.50
CA GLU A 80 3.84 4.46 18.65
C GLU A 80 3.21 4.11 17.29
N TYR A 81 3.60 2.98 16.70
CA TYR A 81 2.99 2.48 15.47
C TYR A 81 1.52 2.10 15.67
N ALA A 82 1.21 1.38 16.75
CA ALA A 82 -0.17 1.01 17.09
C ALA A 82 -1.04 2.25 17.33
N ALA A 83 -0.53 3.24 18.07
CA ALA A 83 -1.23 4.50 18.32
C ALA A 83 -1.49 5.25 17.01
N TYR A 84 -0.50 5.33 16.12
CA TYR A 84 -0.67 5.95 14.81
C TYR A 84 -1.74 5.24 13.98
N LEU A 85 -1.68 3.92 13.85
CA LEU A 85 -2.63 3.13 13.07
C LEU A 85 -4.06 3.27 13.60
N GLN A 86 -4.23 3.27 14.92
CA GLN A 86 -5.53 3.50 15.55
C GLN A 86 -6.05 4.92 15.28
N GLN A 87 -5.20 5.94 15.37
CA GLN A 87 -5.61 7.34 15.18
C GLN A 87 -5.89 7.68 13.72
N ARG A 88 -4.98 7.29 12.81
CA ARG A 88 -5.04 7.65 11.38
C ARG A 88 -6.03 6.81 10.60
N TRP A 89 -6.06 5.51 10.88
CA TRP A 89 -6.78 4.52 10.08
C TRP A 89 -7.90 3.81 10.83
N GLN A 90 -8.05 4.05 12.14
CA GLN A 90 -9.01 3.33 13.01
C GLN A 90 -8.77 1.81 13.00
N LEU A 91 -7.51 1.40 12.79
CA LEU A 91 -7.11 0.00 12.74
C LEU A 91 -6.54 -0.44 14.07
N GLN A 92 -6.90 -1.67 14.47
CA GLN A 92 -6.19 -2.46 15.46
C GLN A 92 -5.33 -3.47 14.70
N PRO A 93 -4.02 -3.23 14.55
CA PRO A 93 -3.20 -4.06 13.67
C PRO A 93 -3.00 -5.46 14.22
N GLU A 94 -3.24 -6.46 13.37
CA GLU A 94 -2.81 -7.83 13.60
C GLU A 94 -1.34 -7.99 13.16
N GLY A 95 -0.58 -8.82 13.88
CA GLY A 95 0.78 -9.16 13.50
C GLY A 95 1.78 -7.99 13.47
N LEU A 96 1.57 -6.93 14.26
CA LEU A 96 2.47 -5.77 14.30
C LEU A 96 3.88 -6.18 14.76
N SER A 97 4.86 -6.14 13.87
CA SER A 97 6.26 -6.50 14.13
C SER A 97 7.22 -5.38 13.73
N LEU A 98 8.19 -5.07 14.59
CA LEU A 98 9.30 -4.19 14.22
C LEU A 98 10.25 -4.94 13.30
N GLU A 99 10.56 -4.33 12.16
CA GLU A 99 11.49 -4.90 11.19
C GLU A 99 12.88 -4.29 11.37
N ARG A 100 13.92 -5.13 11.28
CA ARG A 100 15.32 -4.74 11.49
C ARG A 100 16.09 -4.55 10.20
N GLU A 101 15.60 -5.13 9.11
CA GLU A 101 16.25 -5.06 7.81
C GLU A 101 15.87 -3.76 7.10
N PRO A 102 16.81 -3.09 6.42
CA PRO A 102 16.50 -1.88 5.68
C PRO A 102 15.64 -2.21 4.45
N TRP A 103 14.41 -1.72 4.43
CA TRP A 103 13.49 -1.88 3.29
C TRP A 103 13.20 -0.54 2.60
N PHE A 104 13.01 0.52 3.38
CA PHE A 104 12.56 1.80 2.89
C PHE A 104 13.75 2.73 2.57
N ARG A 105 14.05 2.92 1.28
CA ARG A 105 14.98 3.95 0.74
C ARG A 105 16.24 4.23 1.58
N GLU A 106 16.88 3.18 2.09
CA GLU A 106 18.11 3.24 2.91
C GLU A 106 17.97 3.97 4.27
N GLY A 107 16.74 4.15 4.79
CA GLY A 107 16.55 4.73 6.13
C GLY A 107 15.09 4.81 6.61
N GLY A 108 14.93 4.96 7.92
CA GLY A 108 13.63 4.98 8.59
C GLY A 108 13.28 3.62 9.21
N ALA A 109 13.05 3.62 10.51
CA ALA A 109 12.46 2.47 11.20
C ALA A 109 11.07 2.21 10.64
N PHE A 110 10.67 0.94 10.58
CA PHE A 110 9.31 0.60 10.21
C PHE A 110 8.81 -0.62 10.98
N ALA A 111 7.49 -0.71 11.06
CA ALA A 111 6.79 -1.89 11.54
C ALA A 111 5.93 -2.45 10.41
N ARG A 112 5.89 -3.77 10.30
CA ARG A 112 4.99 -4.50 9.41
C ARG A 112 3.73 -4.89 10.15
N PHE A 113 2.59 -4.89 9.48
CA PHE A 113 1.30 -5.29 10.04
C PHE A 113 0.37 -5.85 8.96
N GLN A 114 -0.71 -6.49 9.40
CA GLN A 114 -1.76 -7.01 8.54
C GLN A 114 -3.05 -6.19 8.71
N ALA A 115 -3.72 -5.94 7.60
CA ALA A 115 -5.06 -5.35 7.55
C ALA A 115 -5.74 -5.81 6.25
N THR A 116 -7.06 -6.00 6.29
CA THR A 116 -7.81 -6.38 5.09
C THR A 116 -8.03 -5.17 4.19
N ALA A 117 -7.56 -5.27 2.95
CA ALA A 117 -7.92 -4.35 1.88
C ALA A 117 -7.83 -5.07 0.52
N SER A 118 -8.75 -4.77 -0.38
CA SER A 118 -8.75 -5.34 -1.74
C SER A 118 -9.19 -4.32 -2.77
N TYR A 119 -8.68 -4.45 -3.99
CA TYR A 119 -8.98 -3.57 -5.11
C TYR A 119 -9.28 -4.44 -6.31
N GLU A 120 -10.36 -4.13 -7.02
CA GLU A 120 -10.75 -4.84 -8.21
C GLU A 120 -10.83 -3.88 -9.39
N ARG A 121 -10.23 -4.29 -10.50
CA ARG A 121 -10.30 -3.59 -11.77
C ARG A 121 -10.82 -4.55 -12.82
N SER A 122 -12.03 -4.29 -13.31
CA SER A 122 -12.55 -4.95 -14.50
C SER A 122 -11.79 -4.46 -15.75
N PRO A 123 -11.66 -5.29 -16.80
CA PRO A 123 -11.10 -4.83 -18.05
C PRO A 123 -11.96 -3.68 -18.57
N SER A 124 -11.32 -2.54 -18.81
CA SER A 124 -11.98 -1.42 -19.45
C SER A 124 -12.21 -1.83 -20.91
N GLY A 125 -13.44 -2.18 -21.26
CA GLY A 125 -13.82 -2.70 -22.58
C GLY A 125 -13.68 -1.73 -23.77
N GLU A 126 -12.89 -0.66 -23.65
CA GLU A 126 -12.64 0.27 -24.75
C GLU A 126 -11.20 0.14 -25.25
N LEU A 127 -10.94 -0.97 -25.95
CA LEU A 127 -10.28 -0.84 -27.24
C LEU A 127 -11.39 -0.51 -28.24
N LEU A 128 -11.78 0.77 -28.30
CA LEU A 128 -12.35 1.33 -29.52
C LEU A 128 -11.22 1.30 -30.57
N LEU A 129 -10.97 0.12 -31.11
CA LEU A 129 -10.43 -0.03 -32.46
C LEU A 129 -11.49 0.59 -33.37
N GLY A 130 -11.40 1.91 -33.55
CA GLY A 130 -12.11 2.62 -34.58
C GLY A 130 -11.61 2.13 -35.93
N GLY A 131 -12.18 1.03 -36.41
CA GLY A 131 -12.31 0.78 -37.83
C GLY A 131 -13.44 1.66 -38.35
N VAL A 132 -13.10 2.63 -39.21
CA VAL A 132 -13.26 2.57 -40.68
C VAL A 132 -12.24 3.54 -41.28
#